data_AF-A0A819BCD3-F1
#
_entry.id   AF-A0A819BCD3-F1
#
_cell.length_a   1.000
_cell.length_b   1.000
_cell.length_c   1.000
_cell.angle_alpha   90.00
_cell.angle_beta   90.00
_cell.angle_gamma   90.00
#
_symmetry.space_group_name_H-M   'P 1'
#
loop_
_entity.id
_entity.type
_entity.pdbx_description
1 polymer ?
#
loop_
_entity_poly.entity_id
_entity_poly.type
_entity_poly.pdbx_seq_one_letter_code
_entity_poly.pdbx_strand_id
1 'polypeptide(L)'
;MTDIDPILYKKINNTHNDINKQCFKVKTHNLLSNNKYPSNEQQDQLYQQSSSILVFEPFRSIFAEVFNKNQQLNEKTYQLEKKFHREHEIYIKDLQDINNHLYTFVDQYNDRLNKDQIQIDEVRIENQHLNKQIDEQIIKYNELQSDNQHLNKKINQIEQHYQNHVKELESNNNHLNTSVEQLTYQLNNTIIQIKRIEDEYQQQIKEINQFQQQAHEQQQMKIIEYDDRLNLYKIQNEQLQQQIDTQNIQYNELQNENRIFKEQIKQFEQQDHQIHIEILNDKIIQLNNKLNNYEIQIKAMENENTQLKIQSQIQHETYIEKINDTLNHLTKQLNNNEKQIQELQSENQKFKIQIDEQMRQYIELSTDNQSLKEQVQQLEQQLQQQQRQQSNQYQNFKLKQKIRQQKNNSQVYLKGQKLIDRDMNIIIEEAIIKKQCTWLYLSSNKITSMCVSILAEALNNNTTLEQLYLSDNQVCDNGVYSLIKILSLNNNILKRLNLTKNGITEIGAKYLAEMLKTNKILTHLNLGENEINDHGVQILSDAIENYNTTIQSLDISSNKLLTDESIDYLLQMIKNNSSLNKLQIYNCSLSEKGKQKLKTSEQLKKNFKV
;
A
#
# COMPACT_ATOMS: atom_id res chain seq x y z
N MET A 1 58.21 9.08 6.66
CA MET A 1 59.28 8.17 6.22
C MET A 1 60.12 8.96 5.22
N THR A 2 60.99 9.89 5.65
CA THR A 2 62.32 9.66 6.23
C THR A 2 63.16 8.67 5.41
N ASP A 3 64.34 9.15 5.03
CA ASP A 3 65.57 8.44 4.66
C ASP A 3 66.01 8.55 3.19
N ILE A 4 66.39 9.77 2.80
CA ILE A 4 67.49 9.95 1.86
C ILE A 4 68.76 10.00 2.70
N ASP A 5 69.59 8.97 2.56
CA ASP A 5 70.88 8.80 3.26
C ASP A 5 71.81 10.03 3.02
N PRO A 6 72.13 10.81 4.07
CA PRO A 6 73.00 11.98 3.98
C PRO A 6 74.43 11.65 3.51
N ILE A 7 74.82 10.37 3.53
CA ILE A 7 76.14 9.90 3.10
C ILE A 7 76.24 9.83 1.56
N LEU A 8 75.11 9.58 0.86
CA LEU A 8 75.08 9.46 -0.59
C LEU A 8 75.14 10.83 -1.29
N TYR A 9 74.44 11.83 -0.74
CA TYR A 9 74.48 13.22 -1.22
C TYR A 9 75.87 13.86 -1.04
N LYS A 10 76.58 13.48 0.02
CA LYS A 10 77.95 13.96 0.32
C LYS A 10 79.01 13.25 -0.55
N LYS A 11 78.77 12.01 -1.00
CA LYS A 11 79.66 11.30 -1.93
C LYS A 11 79.57 11.83 -3.36
N ILE A 12 78.38 12.21 -3.83
CA ILE A 12 78.17 12.76 -5.19
C ILE A 12 78.76 14.17 -5.32
N ASN A 13 78.64 15.03 -4.30
CA ASN A 13 79.24 16.37 -4.33
C ASN A 13 80.76 16.41 -4.10
N ASN A 14 81.33 15.40 -3.44
CA ASN A 14 82.78 15.31 -3.25
C ASN A 14 83.49 14.73 -4.47
N THR A 15 82.88 13.82 -5.24
CA THR A 15 83.46 13.30 -6.49
C THR A 15 83.37 14.27 -7.67
N HIS A 16 82.43 15.21 -7.67
CA HIS A 16 82.34 16.27 -8.68
C HIS A 16 83.32 17.45 -8.43
N ASN A 17 83.79 17.61 -7.19
CA ASN A 17 84.72 18.68 -6.80
C ASN A 17 86.20 18.25 -6.74
N ASP A 18 86.49 16.95 -6.62
CA ASP A 18 87.88 16.44 -6.62
C ASP A 18 88.43 16.13 -8.03
N ILE A 19 87.57 15.88 -9.04
CA ILE A 19 88.00 15.72 -10.44
C ILE A 19 88.31 17.09 -11.09
N ASN A 20 87.70 18.18 -10.61
CA ASN A 20 87.96 19.54 -11.10
C ASN A 20 89.12 20.26 -10.38
N LYS A 21 89.78 19.63 -9.41
CA LYS A 21 90.86 20.25 -8.59
C LYS A 21 92.26 19.67 -8.76
N GLN A 22 92.46 18.65 -9.61
CA GLN A 22 93.78 18.05 -9.85
C GLN A 22 94.36 18.22 -11.27
N CYS A 23 93.79 19.08 -12.12
CA CYS A 23 94.47 19.50 -13.35
C CYS A 23 94.25 21.00 -13.63
N PHE A 24 95.38 21.71 -13.79
CA PHE A 24 95.53 23.07 -14.34
C PHE A 24 95.38 24.31 -13.44
N LYS A 25 96.50 24.63 -12.78
CA LYS A 25 97.11 25.97 -12.65
C LYS A 25 98.62 25.71 -12.92
N VAL A 26 99.35 26.33 -13.85
CA VAL A 26 99.59 27.76 -14.12
C VAL A 26 100.27 27.95 -15.50
N LYS A 27 99.77 28.93 -16.27
CA LYS A 27 100.38 29.85 -17.28
C LYS A 27 101.72 29.51 -17.99
N THR A 28 101.69 29.60 -19.33
CA THR A 28 102.51 30.48 -20.21
C THR A 28 101.84 30.51 -21.60
N HIS A 29 101.18 31.61 -21.99
CA HIS A 29 101.65 32.56 -23.01
C HIS A 29 102.29 31.97 -24.28
N ASN A 30 101.56 32.19 -25.37
CA ASN A 30 102.01 32.59 -26.70
C ASN A 30 102.74 31.59 -27.61
N LEU A 31 102.08 31.41 -28.75
CA LEU A 31 102.62 31.46 -30.11
C LEU A 31 103.18 30.15 -30.70
N LEU A 32 102.62 29.85 -31.87
CA LEU A 32 103.22 29.17 -33.02
C LEU A 32 103.11 27.64 -33.09
N SER A 33 102.04 27.20 -33.76
CA SER A 33 102.18 26.18 -34.81
C SER A 33 101.28 26.51 -36.01
N ASN A 34 101.40 27.74 -36.52
CA ASN A 34 101.36 28.00 -37.95
C ASN A 34 102.82 28.17 -38.34
N ASN A 35 103.50 27.11 -38.75
CA ASN A 35 104.74 27.23 -39.50
C ASN A 35 104.77 26.12 -40.53
N LYS A 36 104.43 26.54 -41.76
CA LYS A 36 104.97 25.98 -42.98
C LYS A 36 106.48 25.79 -42.77
N TYR A 37 106.94 24.56 -42.87
CA TYR A 37 108.36 24.31 -43.11
C TYR A 37 108.73 24.92 -44.47
N PRO A 38 109.82 25.72 -44.56
CA PRO A 38 110.38 26.13 -45.83
C PRO A 38 110.90 24.91 -46.61
N SER A 39 110.81 24.99 -47.93
CA SER A 39 111.20 23.93 -48.88
C SER A 39 112.68 23.55 -48.79
N ASN A 40 112.97 22.31 -49.20
CA ASN A 40 114.31 21.69 -49.27
C ASN A 40 115.37 22.50 -50.05
N GLU A 41 115.01 23.56 -50.78
CA GLU A 41 115.96 24.46 -51.45
C GLU A 41 116.64 25.48 -50.51
N GLN A 42 116.15 25.67 -49.28
CA GLN A 42 116.76 26.58 -48.29
C GLN A 42 117.63 25.88 -47.24
N GLN A 43 117.73 24.55 -47.26
CA GLN A 43 118.65 23.78 -46.40
C GLN A 43 119.98 23.46 -47.08
N ASP A 44 120.03 23.41 -48.42
CA ASP A 44 121.28 23.20 -49.17
C ASP A 44 122.21 24.43 -49.17
N GLN A 45 121.70 25.62 -48.83
CA GLN A 45 122.52 26.84 -48.71
C GLN A 45 123.25 26.99 -47.35
N LEU A 46 122.91 26.19 -46.34
CA LEU A 46 123.58 26.18 -45.04
C LEU A 46 124.74 25.17 -44.95
N TYR A 47 124.93 24.34 -45.98
CA TYR A 47 126.00 23.34 -46.06
C TYR A 47 127.22 23.78 -46.90
N GLN A 48 127.17 24.94 -47.57
CA GLN A 48 128.27 25.46 -48.40
C GLN A 48 129.15 26.54 -47.75
N GLN A 49 128.94 26.93 -46.49
CA GLN A 49 129.76 27.97 -45.83
C GLN A 49 130.42 27.54 -44.51
N SER A 50 130.52 26.24 -44.25
CA SER A 50 131.24 25.71 -43.08
C SER A 50 132.20 24.58 -43.46
N SER A 51 132.98 24.81 -44.52
CA SER A 51 134.18 24.05 -44.82
C SER A 51 135.41 24.95 -44.72
N SER A 52 135.89 25.11 -43.48
CA SER A 52 137.28 25.47 -43.19
C SER A 52 137.63 24.96 -41.79
N ILE A 53 138.62 24.08 -41.75
CA ILE A 53 139.39 23.59 -40.59
C ILE A 53 138.91 22.27 -39.95
N LEU A 54 139.35 21.20 -40.63
CA LEU A 54 139.88 19.92 -40.13
C LEU A 54 140.14 19.80 -38.60
N VAL A 55 139.50 18.83 -37.95
CA VAL A 55 140.07 17.65 -37.24
C VAL A 55 139.04 17.11 -36.23
N PHE A 56 138.55 15.86 -36.43
CA PHE A 56 138.21 14.81 -35.44
C PHE A 56 137.21 13.77 -36.04
N GLU A 57 137.74 12.82 -36.81
CA GLU A 57 137.03 11.70 -37.47
C GLU A 57 136.42 10.57 -36.58
N PRO A 58 136.65 10.40 -35.25
CA PRO A 58 136.13 9.21 -34.54
C PRO A 58 134.62 9.17 -34.24
N PHE A 59 133.87 10.28 -34.38
CA PHE A 59 132.49 10.39 -33.85
C PHE A 59 131.37 10.36 -34.91
N ARG A 60 131.71 10.34 -36.20
CA ARG A 60 130.71 10.42 -37.30
C ARG A 60 129.79 9.20 -37.39
N SER A 61 130.30 8.01 -37.06
CA SER A 61 129.53 6.75 -37.03
C SER A 61 128.50 6.72 -35.91
N ILE A 62 128.83 7.24 -34.73
CA ILE A 62 127.96 7.23 -33.55
C ILE A 62 126.80 8.22 -33.74
N PHE A 63 127.07 9.40 -34.29
CA PHE A 63 126.03 10.40 -34.58
C PHE A 63 125.03 9.90 -35.63
N ALA A 64 125.47 9.20 -36.67
CA ALA A 64 124.58 8.63 -37.68
C ALA A 64 123.67 7.52 -37.10
N GLU A 65 124.21 6.67 -36.22
CA GLU A 65 123.44 5.59 -35.58
C GLU A 65 122.41 6.14 -34.57
N VAL A 66 122.79 7.16 -33.78
CA VAL A 66 121.89 7.85 -32.85
C VAL A 66 120.78 8.60 -33.60
N PHE A 67 121.11 9.25 -34.73
CA PHE A 67 120.13 9.95 -35.56
C PHE A 67 119.10 8.98 -36.18
N ASN A 68 119.56 7.84 -36.72
CA ASN A 68 118.66 6.82 -37.28
C ASN A 68 117.78 6.16 -36.21
N LYS A 69 118.32 5.86 -35.02
CA LYS A 69 117.52 5.36 -33.89
C LYS A 69 116.48 6.39 -33.43
N ASN A 70 116.83 7.67 -33.37
CA ASN A 70 115.88 8.74 -33.03
C ASN A 70 114.78 8.91 -34.09
N GLN A 71 115.10 8.77 -35.38
CA GLN A 71 114.09 8.79 -36.43
C GLN A 71 113.10 7.62 -36.31
N GLN A 72 113.61 6.40 -36.09
CA GLN A 72 112.78 5.21 -35.90
C GLN A 72 111.92 5.28 -34.61
N LEU A 73 112.45 5.88 -33.55
CA LEU A 73 111.70 6.14 -32.32
C LEU A 73 110.59 7.17 -32.56
N ASN A 74 110.86 8.27 -33.26
CA ASN A 74 109.85 9.28 -33.58
C ASN A 74 108.73 8.71 -34.47
N GLU A 75 109.05 7.88 -35.46
CA GLU A 75 108.04 7.19 -36.26
C GLU A 75 107.19 6.22 -35.44
N LYS A 76 107.81 5.44 -34.54
CA LYS A 76 107.07 4.55 -33.62
C LYS A 76 106.16 5.33 -32.66
N THR A 77 106.65 6.44 -32.11
CA THR A 77 105.87 7.33 -31.24
C THR A 77 104.68 7.91 -31.99
N TYR A 78 104.86 8.39 -33.22
CA TYR A 78 103.78 8.91 -34.05
C TYR A 78 102.72 7.85 -34.38
N GLN A 79 103.13 6.60 -34.69
CA GLN A 79 102.19 5.51 -34.94
C GLN A 79 101.43 5.08 -33.67
N LEU A 80 102.09 5.11 -32.51
CA LEU A 80 101.46 4.84 -31.22
C LEU A 80 100.45 5.93 -30.84
N GLU A 81 100.79 7.21 -31.02
CA GLU A 81 99.89 8.34 -30.79
C GLU A 81 98.66 8.28 -31.71
N LYS A 82 98.86 7.95 -32.99
CA LYS A 82 97.75 7.79 -33.95
C LYS A 82 96.84 6.61 -33.61
N LYS A 83 97.41 5.50 -33.12
CA LYS A 83 96.65 4.35 -32.64
C LYS A 83 95.88 4.69 -31.35
N PHE A 84 96.52 5.36 -30.41
CA PHE A 84 95.91 5.82 -29.16
C PHE A 84 94.76 6.80 -29.43
N HIS A 85 94.91 7.76 -30.35
CA HIS A 85 93.83 8.65 -30.75
C HIS A 85 92.64 7.92 -31.37
N ARG A 86 92.89 6.93 -32.25
CA ARG A 86 91.79 6.12 -32.82
C ARG A 86 91.05 5.31 -31.76
N GLU A 87 91.79 4.66 -30.85
CA GLU A 87 91.18 3.89 -29.75
C GLU A 87 90.41 4.80 -28.79
N HIS A 88 90.93 5.99 -28.52
CA HIS A 88 90.27 7.00 -27.68
C HIS A 88 89.02 7.60 -28.34
N GLU A 89 89.03 7.83 -29.66
CA GLU A 89 87.84 8.25 -30.41
C GLU A 89 86.75 7.18 -30.43
N ILE A 90 87.13 5.90 -30.60
CA ILE A 90 86.19 4.78 -30.50
C ILE A 90 85.60 4.70 -29.10
N TYR A 91 86.43 4.80 -28.05
CA TYR A 91 85.97 4.79 -26.67
C TYR A 91 85.04 5.97 -26.32
N ILE A 92 85.33 7.17 -26.82
CA ILE A 92 84.43 8.33 -26.67
C ILE A 92 83.10 8.07 -27.37
N LYS A 93 83.12 7.48 -28.57
CA LYS A 93 81.91 7.18 -29.32
C LYS A 93 81.06 6.12 -28.61
N ASP A 94 81.69 5.06 -28.09
CA ASP A 94 81.00 4.03 -27.31
C ASP A 94 80.37 4.61 -26.04
N LEU A 95 81.07 5.51 -25.35
CA LEU A 95 80.53 6.23 -24.19
C LEU A 95 79.35 7.15 -24.58
N GLN A 96 79.41 7.82 -25.73
CA GLN A 96 78.30 8.63 -26.24
C GLN A 96 77.08 7.76 -26.60
N ASP A 97 77.30 6.61 -27.23
CA ASP A 97 76.23 5.67 -27.58
C ASP A 97 75.57 5.06 -26.33
N ILE A 98 76.36 4.70 -25.31
CA ILE A 98 75.86 4.27 -24.00
C ILE A 98 75.03 5.37 -23.33
N ASN A 99 75.53 6.62 -23.36
CA ASN A 99 74.83 7.74 -22.75
C ASN A 99 73.51 8.03 -23.47
N ASN A 100 73.49 7.98 -24.81
CA ASN A 100 72.27 8.12 -25.61
C ASN A 100 71.26 7.00 -25.32
N HIS A 101 71.72 5.75 -25.16
CA HIS A 101 70.86 4.64 -24.75
C HIS A 101 70.29 4.83 -23.34
N LEU A 102 71.07 5.34 -22.39
CA LEU A 102 70.59 5.67 -21.04
C LEU A 102 69.54 6.78 -21.06
N TYR A 103 69.74 7.85 -21.83
CA TYR A 103 68.71 8.88 -22.02
C TYR A 103 67.43 8.32 -22.61
N THR A 104 67.54 7.51 -23.67
CA THR A 104 66.37 6.88 -24.30
C THR A 104 65.64 5.94 -23.33
N PHE A 105 66.37 5.19 -22.51
CA PHE A 105 65.79 4.30 -21.50
C PHE A 105 65.09 5.09 -20.39
N VAL A 106 65.69 6.17 -19.91
CA VAL A 106 65.09 7.06 -18.90
C VAL A 106 63.82 7.72 -19.44
N ASP A 107 63.83 8.18 -20.69
CA ASP A 107 62.63 8.76 -21.32
C ASP A 107 61.51 7.72 -21.46
N GLN A 108 61.83 6.50 -21.93
CA GLN A 108 60.85 5.41 -22.00
C GLN A 108 60.30 5.00 -20.62
N TYR A 109 61.15 5.04 -19.58
CA TYR A 109 60.74 4.74 -18.22
C TYR A 109 59.84 5.84 -17.63
N ASN A 110 60.18 7.12 -17.88
CA ASN A 110 59.36 8.26 -17.49
C ASN A 110 58.01 8.28 -18.23
N ASP A 111 57.98 7.91 -19.51
CA ASP A 111 56.74 7.77 -20.27
C ASP A 111 55.83 6.66 -19.70
N ARG A 112 56.40 5.54 -19.24
CA ARG A 112 55.64 4.50 -18.55
C ARG A 112 55.09 5.00 -17.22
N LEU A 113 55.92 5.65 -16.41
CA LEU A 113 55.48 6.24 -15.14
C LEU A 113 54.36 7.27 -15.33
N ASN A 114 54.45 8.12 -16.35
CA ASN A 114 53.41 9.09 -16.68
C ASN A 114 52.11 8.40 -17.12
N LYS A 115 52.19 7.33 -17.93
CA LYS A 115 51.00 6.54 -18.31
C LYS A 115 50.36 5.86 -17.11
N ASP A 116 51.15 5.26 -16.23
CA ASP A 116 50.66 4.62 -15.00
C ASP A 116 50.02 5.66 -14.07
N GLN A 117 50.60 6.86 -13.98
CA GLN A 117 50.06 7.96 -13.19
C GLN A 117 48.72 8.48 -13.74
N ILE A 118 48.59 8.63 -15.05
CA ILE A 118 47.31 8.99 -15.70
C ILE A 118 46.25 7.93 -15.39
N GLN A 119 46.60 6.65 -15.47
CA GLN A 119 45.68 5.55 -15.20
C GLN A 119 45.23 5.53 -13.72
N ILE A 120 46.13 5.85 -12.79
CA ILE A 120 45.81 6.01 -11.36
C ILE A 120 44.87 7.21 -11.16
N ASP A 121 45.12 8.33 -11.82
CA ASP A 121 44.30 9.53 -11.69
C ASP A 121 42.91 9.34 -12.31
N GLU A 122 42.78 8.62 -13.43
CA GLU A 122 41.50 8.19 -14.00
C GLU A 122 40.69 7.34 -13.01
N VAL A 123 41.32 6.33 -12.40
CA VAL A 123 40.68 5.49 -11.36
C VAL A 123 40.30 6.33 -10.13
N ARG A 124 41.09 7.36 -9.79
CA ARG A 124 40.80 8.25 -8.66
C ARG A 124 39.59 9.14 -8.94
N ILE A 125 39.47 9.66 -10.16
CA ILE A 125 38.32 10.45 -10.61
C ILE A 125 37.05 9.58 -10.66
N GLU A 126 37.14 8.36 -11.20
CA GLU A 126 36.02 7.41 -11.19
C GLU A 126 35.55 7.09 -9.76
N ASN A 127 36.48 6.87 -8.84
CA ASN A 127 36.14 6.63 -7.43
C ASN A 127 35.51 7.86 -6.76
N GLN A 128 35.98 9.08 -7.08
CA GLN A 128 35.35 10.31 -6.58
C GLN A 128 33.91 10.47 -7.10
N HIS A 129 33.70 10.19 -8.38
CA HIS A 129 32.37 10.25 -8.99
C HIS A 129 31.44 9.17 -8.39
N LEU A 130 31.96 7.96 -8.13
CA LEU A 130 31.21 6.89 -7.50
C LEU A 130 30.83 7.25 -6.05
N ASN A 131 31.75 7.83 -5.28
CA ASN A 131 31.49 8.29 -3.92
C ASN A 131 30.41 9.38 -3.89
N LYS A 132 30.46 10.35 -4.81
CA LYS A 132 29.41 11.37 -4.92
C LYS A 132 28.03 10.78 -5.22
N GLN A 133 27.95 9.77 -6.09
CA GLN A 133 26.69 9.07 -6.35
C GLN A 133 26.21 8.25 -5.14
N ILE A 134 27.12 7.68 -4.36
CA ILE A 134 26.79 6.98 -3.12
C ILE A 134 26.22 7.98 -2.11
N ASP A 135 26.86 9.14 -1.95
CA ASP A 135 26.40 10.19 -1.05
C ASP A 135 25.00 10.70 -1.41
N GLU A 136 24.73 10.94 -2.71
CA GLU A 136 23.40 11.34 -3.20
C GLU A 136 22.32 10.27 -2.91
N GLN A 137 22.66 8.99 -2.97
CA GLN A 137 21.73 7.91 -2.65
C GLN A 137 21.55 7.71 -1.13
N ILE A 138 22.60 7.93 -0.33
CA ILE A 138 22.51 7.93 1.13
C ILE A 138 21.60 9.07 1.59
N ILE A 139 21.71 10.26 0.98
CA ILE A 139 20.81 11.39 1.26
C ILE A 139 19.36 11.00 0.99
N LYS A 140 19.05 10.45 -0.20
CA LYS A 140 17.69 9.98 -0.53
C LYS A 140 17.17 8.90 0.42
N TYR A 141 18.02 7.96 0.81
CA TYR A 141 17.66 6.93 1.78
C TYR A 141 17.35 7.54 3.16
N ASN A 142 18.14 8.51 3.61
CA ASN A 142 17.94 9.19 4.88
C ASN A 142 16.69 10.08 4.87
N GLU A 143 16.38 10.76 3.76
CA GLU A 143 15.14 11.51 3.57
C GLU A 143 13.92 10.58 3.72
N LEU A 144 13.93 9.45 3.00
CA LEU A 144 12.86 8.45 3.08
C LEU A 144 12.74 7.82 4.48
N GLN A 145 13.85 7.61 5.19
CA GLN A 145 13.84 7.14 6.58
C GLN A 145 13.24 8.20 7.53
N SER A 146 13.57 9.47 7.32
CA SER A 146 12.97 10.58 8.07
C SER A 146 11.46 10.66 7.84
N ASP A 147 11.00 10.51 6.59
CA ASP A 147 9.58 10.48 6.25
C ASP A 147 8.85 9.31 6.94
N ASN A 148 9.44 8.11 6.93
CA ASN A 148 8.90 6.96 7.66
C ASN A 148 8.80 7.23 9.18
N GLN A 149 9.81 7.85 9.77
CA GLN A 149 9.79 8.19 11.19
C GLN A 149 8.69 9.22 11.50
N HIS A 150 8.50 10.20 10.62
CA HIS A 150 7.43 11.19 10.76
C HIS A 150 6.05 10.55 10.62
N LEU A 151 5.87 9.62 9.67
CA LEU A 151 4.63 8.89 9.48
C LEU A 151 4.31 7.98 10.69
N ASN A 152 5.31 7.27 11.21
CA ASN A 152 5.17 6.48 12.44
C ASN A 152 4.79 7.35 13.65
N LYS A 153 5.39 8.54 13.80
CA LYS A 153 5.01 9.47 14.86
C LYS A 153 3.54 9.91 14.72
N LYS A 154 3.08 10.19 13.49
CA LYS A 154 1.67 10.52 13.22
C LYS A 154 0.73 9.36 13.55
N ILE A 155 1.06 8.13 13.14
CA ILE A 155 0.29 6.93 13.46
C ILE A 155 0.16 6.80 14.98
N ASN A 156 1.28 6.83 15.71
CA ASN A 156 1.26 6.70 17.17
C ASN A 156 0.44 7.82 17.86
N GLN A 157 0.50 9.05 17.34
CA GLN A 157 -0.31 10.17 17.86
C GLN A 157 -1.81 9.93 17.64
N ILE A 158 -2.20 9.46 16.45
CA ILE A 158 -3.60 9.18 16.14
C ILE A 158 -4.07 7.94 16.91
N GLU A 159 -3.24 6.91 17.06
CA GLU A 159 -3.57 5.74 17.88
C GLU A 159 -3.74 6.12 19.35
N GLN A 160 -2.86 6.96 19.90
CA GLN A 160 -3.00 7.44 21.27
C GLN A 160 -4.27 8.29 21.43
N HIS A 161 -4.56 9.16 20.46
CA HIS A 161 -5.80 9.94 20.42
C HIS A 161 -7.03 9.01 20.33
N TYR A 162 -7.00 8.02 19.45
CA TYR A 162 -8.03 7.01 19.29
C TYR A 162 -8.25 6.21 20.59
N GLN A 163 -7.19 5.76 21.26
CA GLN A 163 -7.29 5.02 22.52
C GLN A 163 -7.87 5.88 23.65
N ASN A 164 -7.47 7.16 23.75
CA ASN A 164 -8.06 8.08 24.71
C ASN A 164 -9.53 8.36 24.39
N HIS A 165 -9.85 8.56 23.11
CA HIS A 165 -11.21 8.79 22.64
C HIS A 165 -12.08 7.55 22.87
N VAL A 166 -11.58 6.33 22.64
CA VAL A 166 -12.29 5.07 22.96
C VAL A 166 -12.58 4.98 24.45
N LYS A 167 -11.64 5.33 25.35
CA LYS A 167 -11.90 5.33 26.80
C LYS A 167 -12.96 6.35 27.20
N GLU A 168 -12.92 7.56 26.63
CA GLU A 168 -13.96 8.58 26.84
C GLU A 168 -15.32 8.10 26.32
N LEU A 169 -15.34 7.47 25.14
CA LEU A 169 -16.53 6.85 24.55
C LEU A 169 -17.07 5.70 25.37
N GLU A 170 -16.23 4.83 25.91
CA GLU A 170 -16.64 3.72 26.79
C GLU A 170 -17.29 4.27 28.06
N SER A 171 -16.69 5.32 28.66
CA SER A 171 -17.29 6.01 29.80
C SER A 171 -18.62 6.66 29.45
N ASN A 172 -18.69 7.39 28.33
CA ASN A 172 -19.89 8.08 27.87
C ASN A 172 -21.00 7.08 27.46
N ASN A 173 -20.66 5.98 26.79
CA ASN A 173 -21.59 4.92 26.40
C ASN A 173 -22.14 4.18 27.61
N ASN A 174 -21.32 3.91 28.61
CA ASN A 174 -21.81 3.30 29.85
C ASN A 174 -22.80 4.23 30.56
N HIS A 175 -22.52 5.54 30.60
CA HIS A 175 -23.44 6.53 31.14
C HIS A 175 -24.72 6.67 30.30
N LEU A 176 -24.62 6.75 28.97
CA LEU A 176 -25.77 6.82 28.07
C LEU A 176 -26.62 5.56 28.15
N ASN A 177 -26.02 4.36 28.12
CA ASN A 177 -26.76 3.10 28.24
C ASN A 177 -27.48 3.02 29.58
N THR A 178 -26.81 3.34 30.68
CA THR A 178 -27.45 3.38 32.00
C THR A 178 -28.61 4.38 32.02
N SER A 179 -28.44 5.55 31.40
CA SER A 179 -29.48 6.58 31.31
C SER A 179 -30.66 6.15 30.44
N VAL A 180 -30.40 5.54 29.27
CA VAL A 180 -31.44 5.00 28.36
C VAL A 180 -32.19 3.86 29.04
N GLU A 181 -31.50 2.96 29.74
CA GLU A 181 -32.13 1.88 30.51
C GLU A 181 -33.04 2.42 31.60
N GLN A 182 -32.59 3.44 32.36
CA GLN A 182 -33.40 4.09 33.38
C GLN A 182 -34.63 4.80 32.80
N LEU A 183 -34.46 5.56 31.71
CA LEU A 183 -35.56 6.24 31.02
C LEU A 183 -36.53 5.23 30.39
N THR A 184 -36.04 4.14 29.83
CA THR A 184 -36.85 3.05 29.27
C THR A 184 -37.65 2.35 30.36
N TYR A 185 -37.04 2.11 31.52
CA TYR A 185 -37.72 1.56 32.69
C TYR A 185 -38.82 2.50 33.19
N GLN A 186 -38.53 3.79 33.30
CA GLN A 186 -39.52 4.82 33.68
C GLN A 186 -40.67 4.87 32.66
N LEU A 187 -40.35 4.92 31.36
CA LEU A 187 -41.31 4.90 30.26
C LEU A 187 -42.23 3.67 30.34
N ASN A 188 -41.66 2.48 30.53
CA ASN A 188 -42.43 1.24 30.64
C ASN A 188 -43.35 1.25 31.86
N ASN A 189 -42.89 1.75 33.00
CA ASN A 189 -43.72 1.90 34.19
C ASN A 189 -44.88 2.87 33.95
N THR A 190 -44.63 4.02 33.31
CA THR A 190 -45.68 4.98 32.94
C THR A 190 -46.68 4.35 31.97
N ILE A 191 -46.24 3.57 30.98
CA ILE A 191 -47.14 2.84 30.06
C ILE A 191 -48.02 1.85 30.84
N ILE A 192 -47.45 1.11 31.78
CA ILE A 192 -48.21 0.17 32.61
C ILE A 192 -49.25 0.91 33.47
N GLN A 193 -48.87 2.06 34.04
CA GLN A 193 -49.79 2.90 34.81
C GLN A 193 -50.94 3.44 33.96
N ILE A 194 -50.64 3.96 32.76
CA ILE A 194 -51.67 4.41 31.81
C ILE A 194 -52.63 3.27 31.49
N LYS A 195 -52.13 2.09 31.11
CA LYS A 195 -52.97 0.93 30.79
C LYS A 195 -53.88 0.53 31.96
N ARG A 196 -53.34 0.53 33.18
CA ARG A 196 -54.14 0.23 34.37
C ARG A 196 -55.25 1.26 34.59
N ILE A 197 -54.96 2.55 34.44
CA ILE A 197 -55.96 3.61 34.57
C ILE A 197 -56.99 3.53 33.44
N GLU A 198 -56.57 3.21 32.21
CA GLU A 198 -57.47 2.96 31.08
C GLU A 198 -58.41 1.78 31.35
N ASP A 199 -57.90 0.67 31.89
CA ASP A 199 -58.73 -0.48 32.28
C ASP A 199 -59.73 -0.11 33.38
N GLU A 200 -59.30 0.64 34.40
CA GLU A 200 -60.17 1.16 35.46
C GLU A 200 -61.23 2.13 34.91
N TYR A 201 -60.85 3.01 33.98
CA TYR A 201 -61.74 3.95 33.29
C TYR A 201 -62.78 3.21 32.43
N GLN A 202 -62.37 2.18 31.68
CA GLN A 202 -63.29 1.35 30.89
C GLN A 202 -64.26 0.56 31.78
N GLN A 203 -63.78 0.07 32.92
CA GLN A 203 -64.63 -0.60 33.91
C GLN A 203 -65.67 0.36 34.50
N GLN A 204 -65.27 1.57 34.86
CA GLN A 204 -66.19 2.60 35.36
C GLN A 204 -67.24 3.00 34.32
N ILE A 205 -66.87 3.11 33.03
CA ILE A 205 -67.84 3.34 31.95
C ILE A 205 -68.87 2.21 31.89
N LYS A 206 -68.44 0.95 31.99
CA LYS A 206 -69.36 -0.20 32.02
C LYS A 206 -70.30 -0.13 33.22
N GLU A 207 -69.78 0.20 34.40
CA GLU A 207 -70.58 0.35 35.62
C GLU A 207 -71.60 1.48 35.52
N ILE A 208 -71.23 2.63 34.95
CA ILE A 208 -72.15 3.73 34.68
C ILE A 208 -73.25 3.30 33.72
N ASN A 209 -72.90 2.65 32.60
CA ASN A 209 -73.89 2.19 31.63
C ASN A 209 -74.84 1.16 32.23
N GLN A 210 -74.31 0.22 33.01
CA GLN A 210 -75.12 -0.78 33.73
C GLN A 210 -76.01 -0.13 34.78
N PHE A 211 -75.50 0.83 35.55
CA PHE A 211 -76.28 1.57 36.54
C PHE A 211 -77.37 2.41 35.88
N GLN A 212 -77.08 3.08 34.76
CA GLN A 212 -78.08 3.83 33.98
C GLN A 212 -79.17 2.90 33.45
N GLN A 213 -78.80 1.72 32.94
CA GLN A 213 -79.77 0.73 32.50
C GLN A 213 -80.64 0.23 33.66
N GLN A 214 -80.03 -0.15 34.79
CA GLN A 214 -80.75 -0.59 35.98
C GLN A 214 -81.64 0.52 36.56
N ALA A 215 -81.16 1.76 36.58
CA ALA A 215 -81.93 2.92 37.02
C ALA A 215 -83.11 3.15 36.08
N HIS A 216 -82.93 3.00 34.77
CA HIS A 216 -84.01 3.10 33.79
C HIS A 216 -85.05 2.00 33.97
N GLU A 217 -84.63 0.74 34.13
CA GLU A 217 -85.53 -0.40 34.38
C GLU A 217 -86.28 -0.24 35.71
N GLN A 218 -85.59 0.17 36.79
CA GLN A 218 -86.24 0.45 38.09
C GLN A 218 -87.16 1.66 38.03
N GLN A 219 -86.80 2.70 37.25
CA GLN A 219 -87.65 3.85 37.03
C GLN A 219 -88.91 3.44 36.26
N GLN A 220 -88.80 2.61 35.22
CA GLN A 220 -89.97 2.08 34.51
C GLN A 220 -90.86 1.24 35.43
N MET A 221 -90.29 0.32 36.21
CA MET A 221 -91.03 -0.50 37.17
C MET A 221 -91.73 0.33 38.25
N LYS A 222 -91.03 1.33 38.81
CA LYS A 222 -91.63 2.25 39.78
C LYS A 222 -92.65 3.17 39.14
N ILE A 223 -92.46 3.65 37.91
CA ILE A 223 -93.47 4.43 37.19
C ILE A 223 -94.74 3.60 37.05
N ILE A 224 -94.65 2.32 36.68
CA ILE A 224 -95.82 1.43 36.64
C ILE A 224 -96.46 1.29 38.03
N GLU A 225 -95.66 1.03 39.07
CA GLU A 225 -96.15 0.94 40.45
C GLU A 225 -96.78 2.26 40.95
N TYR A 226 -96.23 3.40 40.55
CA TYR A 226 -96.73 4.73 40.86
C TYR A 226 -97.98 5.07 40.06
N ASP A 227 -98.07 4.67 38.79
CA ASP A 227 -99.27 4.83 37.97
C ASP A 227 -100.42 3.98 38.53
N ASP A 228 -100.14 2.75 38.96
CA ASP A 228 -101.09 1.88 39.64
C ASP A 228 -101.54 2.47 40.99
N ARG A 229 -100.61 2.97 41.83
CA ARG A 229 -100.95 3.65 43.08
C ARG A 229 -101.67 4.97 42.85
N LEU A 230 -101.28 5.74 41.84
CA LEU A 230 -101.92 7.02 41.50
C LEU A 230 -103.34 6.78 41.00
N ASN A 231 -103.57 5.72 40.22
CA ASN A 231 -104.91 5.29 39.84
C ASN A 231 -105.72 4.84 41.06
N LEU A 232 -105.11 4.10 42.00
CA LEU A 232 -105.75 3.73 43.26
C LEU A 232 -106.10 4.96 44.11
N TYR A 233 -105.19 5.93 44.24
CA TYR A 233 -105.42 7.19 44.95
C TYR A 233 -106.43 8.08 44.23
N LYS A 234 -106.48 8.08 42.90
CA LYS A 234 -107.52 8.77 42.12
C LYS A 234 -108.88 8.16 42.43
N ILE A 235 -109.00 6.83 42.41
CA ILE A 235 -110.23 6.12 42.77
C ILE A 235 -110.62 6.41 44.22
N GLN A 236 -109.68 6.36 45.16
CA GLN A 236 -109.92 6.68 46.57
C GLN A 236 -110.32 8.15 46.77
N ASN A 237 -109.66 9.08 46.06
CA ASN A 237 -110.01 10.50 46.09
C ASN A 237 -111.38 10.76 45.46
N GLU A 238 -111.74 10.08 44.37
CA GLU A 238 -113.08 10.17 43.78
C GLU A 238 -114.14 9.60 44.73
N GLN A 239 -113.87 8.47 45.39
CA GLN A 239 -114.76 7.90 46.41
C GLN A 239 -114.91 8.82 47.63
N LEU A 240 -113.81 9.36 48.14
CA LEU A 240 -113.81 10.28 49.27
C LEU A 240 -114.47 11.61 48.90
N GLN A 241 -114.26 12.10 47.67
CA GLN A 241 -114.94 13.29 47.17
C GLN A 241 -116.44 13.04 47.02
N GLN A 242 -116.86 11.88 46.53
CA GLN A 242 -118.28 11.49 46.49
C GLN A 242 -118.88 11.42 47.90
N GLN A 243 -118.12 10.94 48.89
CA GLN A 243 -118.55 10.94 50.30
C GLN A 243 -118.67 12.37 50.85
N ILE A 244 -117.68 13.23 50.60
CA ILE A 244 -117.72 14.66 50.95
C ILE A 244 -118.93 15.33 50.29
N ASP A 245 -119.18 15.09 49.00
CA ASP A 245 -120.29 15.66 48.26
C ASP A 245 -121.64 15.18 48.82
N THR A 246 -121.74 13.89 49.16
CA THR A 246 -122.93 13.31 49.80
C THR A 246 -123.18 13.91 51.18
N GLN A 247 -122.13 14.04 52.00
CA GLN A 247 -122.22 14.67 53.31
C GLN A 247 -122.56 16.15 53.20
N ASN A 248 -122.02 16.86 52.20
CA ASN A 248 -122.36 18.25 51.90
C ASN A 248 -123.83 18.39 51.50
N ILE A 249 -124.38 17.46 50.71
CA ILE A 249 -125.82 17.44 50.38
C ILE A 249 -126.65 17.28 51.65
N GLN A 250 -126.35 16.29 52.49
CA GLN A 250 -127.05 16.07 53.76
C GLN A 250 -126.91 17.24 54.73
N TYR A 251 -125.73 17.85 54.80
CA TYR A 251 -125.46 19.05 55.57
C TYR A 251 -126.33 20.22 55.08
N ASN A 252 -126.44 20.42 53.77
CA ASN A 252 -127.27 21.46 53.18
C ASN A 252 -128.78 21.21 53.39
N GLU A 253 -129.24 19.96 53.33
CA GLU A 253 -130.62 19.58 53.67
C GLU A 253 -130.94 19.90 55.13
N LEU A 254 -130.05 19.51 56.06
CA LEU A 254 -130.17 19.83 57.48
C LEU A 254 -130.11 21.35 57.73
N GLN A 255 -129.25 22.10 57.02
CA GLN A 255 -129.24 23.57 57.08
C GLN A 255 -130.60 24.16 56.65
N ASN A 256 -131.19 23.63 55.59
CA ASN A 256 -132.52 24.06 55.13
C ASN A 256 -133.61 23.71 56.14
N GLU A 257 -133.58 22.51 56.73
CA GLU A 257 -134.52 22.10 57.79
C GLU A 257 -134.37 22.99 59.03
N ASN A 258 -133.14 23.31 59.42
CA ASN A 258 -132.83 24.26 60.50
C ASN A 258 -133.41 25.64 60.20
N ARG A 259 -133.29 26.10 58.96
CA ARG A 259 -133.88 27.36 58.51
C ARG A 259 -135.41 27.33 58.57
N ILE A 260 -136.05 26.23 58.15
CA ILE A 260 -137.51 26.06 58.23
C ILE A 260 -137.97 26.10 59.69
N PHE A 261 -137.29 25.39 60.61
CA PHE A 261 -137.64 25.45 62.03
C PHE A 261 -137.47 26.85 62.62
N LYS A 262 -136.43 27.60 62.22
CA LYS A 262 -136.27 29.02 62.61
C LYS A 262 -137.40 29.91 62.08
N GLU A 263 -137.86 29.67 60.84
CA GLU A 263 -139.00 30.39 60.26
C GLU A 263 -140.33 30.03 60.96
N GLN A 264 -140.53 28.75 61.33
CA GLN A 264 -141.70 28.31 62.12
C GLN A 264 -141.71 28.89 63.53
N ILE A 265 -140.56 28.99 64.20
CA ILE A 265 -140.46 29.70 65.49
C ILE A 265 -140.92 31.14 65.36
N LYS A 266 -140.45 31.87 64.33
CA LYS A 266 -140.89 33.27 64.09
C LYS A 266 -142.41 33.40 63.89
N GLN A 267 -143.07 32.38 63.32
CA GLN A 267 -144.52 32.36 63.18
C GLN A 267 -145.23 32.09 64.51
N PHE A 268 -144.74 31.12 65.30
CA PHE A 268 -145.31 30.80 66.62
C PHE A 268 -145.07 31.89 67.67
N GLU A 269 -143.99 32.68 67.55
CA GLU A 269 -143.74 33.87 68.35
C GLU A 269 -144.82 34.96 68.16
N GLN A 270 -145.47 35.00 66.99
CA GLN A 270 -146.57 35.96 66.72
C GLN A 270 -147.92 35.49 67.28
N GLN A 271 -148.05 34.23 67.68
CA GLN A 271 -149.30 33.59 68.13
C GLN A 271 -149.28 33.18 69.62
N ASP A 272 -148.25 33.59 70.37
CA ASP A 272 -148.08 33.34 71.81
C ASP A 272 -148.05 31.82 72.20
N HIS A 273 -147.50 30.99 71.30
CA HIS A 273 -147.39 29.53 71.46
C HIS A 273 -146.04 29.09 72.07
N GLN A 274 -145.76 29.51 73.31
CA GLN A 274 -144.48 29.31 74.01
C GLN A 274 -143.95 27.86 73.97
N ILE A 275 -144.83 26.86 74.16
CA ILE A 275 -144.44 25.43 74.22
C ILE A 275 -143.92 24.92 72.87
N HIS A 276 -144.51 25.37 71.75
CA HIS A 276 -144.04 24.95 70.42
C HIS A 276 -142.68 25.55 70.08
N ILE A 277 -142.40 26.77 70.56
CA ILE A 277 -141.11 27.44 70.40
C ILE A 277 -140.02 26.68 71.15
N GLU A 278 -140.26 26.24 72.39
CA GLU A 278 -139.29 25.42 73.15
C GLU A 278 -138.98 24.09 72.45
N ILE A 279 -140.00 23.38 71.94
CA ILE A 279 -139.80 22.12 71.20
C ILE A 279 -138.98 22.34 69.92
N LEU A 280 -139.25 23.42 69.18
CA LEU A 280 -138.50 23.74 67.96
C LEU A 280 -137.07 24.20 68.27
N ASN A 281 -136.85 24.92 69.37
CA ASN A 281 -135.51 25.29 69.83
C ASN A 281 -134.67 24.07 70.19
N ASP A 282 -135.24 23.10 70.91
CA ASP A 282 -134.57 21.84 71.22
C ASP A 282 -134.20 21.07 69.93
N LYS A 283 -135.09 21.05 68.93
CA LYS A 283 -134.81 20.47 67.61
C LYS A 283 -133.68 21.20 66.89
N ILE A 284 -133.65 22.53 66.92
CA ILE A 284 -132.57 23.34 66.32
C ILE A 284 -131.24 23.07 67.02
N ILE A 285 -131.20 22.94 68.34
CA ILE A 285 -129.98 22.60 69.09
C ILE A 285 -129.46 21.23 68.65
N GLN A 286 -130.34 20.22 68.56
CA GLN A 286 -129.97 18.89 68.06
C GLN A 286 -129.47 18.93 66.61
N LEU A 287 -130.10 19.74 65.74
CA LEU A 287 -129.68 19.92 64.36
C LEU A 287 -128.33 20.63 64.24
N ASN A 288 -128.10 21.69 65.02
CA ASN A 288 -126.82 22.41 65.05
C ASN A 288 -125.67 21.50 65.50
N ASN A 289 -125.93 20.61 66.48
CA ASN A 289 -124.94 19.61 66.90
C ASN A 289 -124.61 18.63 65.76
N LYS A 290 -125.60 18.18 64.98
CA LYS A 290 -125.37 17.34 63.81
C LYS A 290 -124.59 18.08 62.72
N LEU A 291 -124.94 19.32 62.43
CA LEU A 291 -124.26 20.17 61.44
C LEU A 291 -122.78 20.37 61.81
N ASN A 292 -122.49 20.72 63.06
CA ASN A 292 -121.11 20.88 63.53
C ASN A 292 -120.31 19.58 63.39
N ASN A 293 -120.94 18.41 63.62
CA ASN A 293 -120.29 17.12 63.47
C ASN A 293 -119.94 16.81 62.00
N TYR A 294 -120.83 17.12 61.06
CA TYR A 294 -120.56 17.01 59.62
C TYR A 294 -119.45 17.96 59.15
N GLU A 295 -119.44 19.21 59.64
CA GLU A 295 -118.39 20.18 59.28
C GLU A 295 -116.99 19.71 59.72
N ILE A 296 -116.89 19.10 60.91
CA ILE A 296 -115.65 18.51 61.41
C ILE A 296 -115.24 17.31 60.53
N GLN A 297 -116.17 16.45 60.15
CA GLN A 297 -115.89 15.28 59.30
C GLN A 297 -115.39 15.70 57.91
N ILE A 298 -116.03 16.68 57.27
CA ILE A 298 -115.62 17.19 55.96
C ILE A 298 -114.21 17.77 56.02
N LYS A 299 -113.91 18.63 56.99
CA LYS A 299 -112.56 19.22 57.19
C LYS A 299 -111.49 18.15 57.43
N ALA A 300 -111.83 17.07 58.15
CA ALA A 300 -110.90 15.96 58.36
C ALA A 300 -110.59 15.23 57.04
N MET A 301 -111.61 14.95 56.23
CA MET A 301 -111.45 14.30 54.93
C MET A 301 -110.68 15.16 53.92
N GLU A 302 -110.91 16.48 53.89
CA GLU A 302 -110.16 17.42 53.03
C GLU A 302 -108.66 17.48 53.39
N ASN A 303 -108.35 17.44 54.69
CA ASN A 303 -106.96 17.38 55.17
C ASN A 303 -106.28 16.07 54.77
N GLU A 304 -106.97 14.94 54.89
CA GLU A 304 -106.44 13.62 54.50
C GLU A 304 -106.12 13.57 53.00
N ASN A 305 -107.01 14.08 52.15
CA ASN A 305 -106.78 14.19 50.71
C ASN A 305 -105.53 15.05 50.39
N THR A 306 -105.35 16.15 51.12
CA THR A 306 -104.18 17.03 50.94
C THR A 306 -102.87 16.35 51.35
N GLN A 307 -102.87 15.60 52.46
CA GLN A 307 -101.68 14.86 52.92
C GLN A 307 -101.27 13.77 51.92
N LEU A 308 -102.22 13.03 51.36
CA LEU A 308 -101.94 12.00 50.34
C LEU A 308 -101.29 12.59 49.09
N LYS A 309 -101.73 13.78 48.65
CA LYS A 309 -101.11 14.49 47.51
C LYS A 309 -99.66 14.87 47.81
N ILE A 310 -99.38 15.45 48.98
CA ILE A 310 -98.02 15.89 49.37
C ILE A 310 -97.08 14.68 49.50
N GLN A 311 -97.54 13.59 50.12
CA GLN A 311 -96.72 12.39 50.33
C GLN A 311 -96.25 11.76 49.00
N SER A 312 -97.08 11.81 47.95
CA SER A 312 -96.72 11.29 46.63
C SER A 312 -95.59 12.08 45.96
N GLN A 313 -95.55 13.41 46.12
CA GLN A 313 -94.55 14.27 45.49
C GLN A 313 -93.17 14.12 46.15
N ILE A 314 -93.12 14.11 47.49
CA ILE A 314 -91.86 14.04 48.25
C ILE A 314 -91.07 12.76 47.94
N GLN A 315 -91.75 11.61 47.79
CA GLN A 315 -91.09 10.33 47.52
C GLN A 315 -90.41 10.29 46.14
N HIS A 316 -90.99 10.94 45.14
CA HIS A 316 -90.44 11.00 43.79
C HIS A 316 -89.20 11.91 43.72
N GLU A 317 -89.27 13.10 44.32
CA GLU A 317 -88.15 14.05 44.36
C GLU A 317 -86.93 13.47 45.09
N THR A 318 -87.15 12.84 46.26
CA THR A 318 -86.06 12.22 47.05
C THR A 318 -85.33 11.10 46.29
N TYR A 319 -86.04 10.36 45.42
CA TYR A 319 -85.44 9.27 44.65
C TYR A 319 -84.59 9.79 43.47
N ILE A 320 -85.08 10.81 42.77
CA ILE A 320 -84.34 11.47 41.68
C ILE A 320 -83.06 12.12 42.19
N GLU A 321 -83.12 12.77 43.36
CA GLU A 321 -81.96 13.42 43.98
C GLU A 321 -80.82 12.42 44.25
N LYS A 322 -81.14 11.23 44.81
CA LYS A 322 -80.14 10.17 45.06
C LYS A 322 -79.48 9.62 43.79
N ILE A 323 -80.23 9.48 42.70
CA ILE A 323 -79.68 9.06 41.40
C ILE A 323 -78.74 10.13 40.86
N ASN A 324 -79.17 11.40 40.90
CA ASN A 324 -78.38 12.52 40.40
C ASN A 324 -77.08 12.70 41.19
N ASP A 325 -77.10 12.54 42.52
CA ASP A 325 -75.89 12.60 43.34
C ASP A 325 -74.88 11.51 43.00
N THR A 326 -75.36 10.28 42.76
CA THR A 326 -74.52 9.15 42.38
C THR A 326 -73.90 9.35 40.99
N LEU A 327 -74.69 9.80 40.01
CA LEU A 327 -74.20 10.13 38.68
C LEU A 327 -73.16 11.26 38.71
N ASN A 328 -73.42 12.33 39.46
CA ASN A 328 -72.48 13.44 39.62
C ASN A 328 -71.14 13.01 40.22
N HIS A 329 -71.16 12.09 41.19
CA HIS A 329 -69.94 11.53 41.77
C HIS A 329 -69.13 10.72 40.74
N LEU A 330 -69.79 9.81 40.02
CA LEU A 330 -69.14 8.99 38.99
C LEU A 330 -68.58 9.84 37.84
N THR A 331 -69.30 10.87 37.39
CA THR A 331 -68.80 11.81 36.36
C THR A 331 -67.56 12.57 36.81
N LYS A 332 -67.49 13.00 38.09
CA LYS A 332 -66.28 13.64 38.62
C LYS A 332 -65.08 12.69 38.64
N GLN A 333 -65.29 11.41 38.96
CA GLN A 333 -64.23 10.40 38.93
C GLN A 333 -63.71 10.16 37.51
N LEU A 334 -64.60 10.05 36.51
CA LEU A 334 -64.21 9.92 35.11
C LEU A 334 -63.34 11.09 34.63
N ASN A 335 -63.74 12.34 34.91
CA ASN A 335 -62.98 13.52 34.50
C ASN A 335 -61.58 13.57 35.16
N ASN A 336 -61.45 13.11 36.40
CA ASN A 336 -60.15 13.02 37.07
C ASN A 336 -59.25 11.97 36.42
N ASN A 337 -59.80 10.80 36.09
CA ASN A 337 -59.05 9.74 35.41
C ASN A 337 -58.58 10.18 34.02
N GLU A 338 -59.43 10.88 33.26
CA GLU A 338 -59.06 11.44 31.95
C GLU A 338 -57.90 12.45 32.08
N LYS A 339 -57.95 13.33 33.07
CA LYS A 339 -56.86 14.28 33.33
C LYS A 339 -55.55 13.57 33.70
N GLN A 340 -55.61 12.53 34.52
CA GLN A 340 -54.43 11.75 34.91
C GLN A 340 -53.82 11.01 33.71
N ILE A 341 -54.64 10.46 32.82
CA ILE A 341 -54.18 9.86 31.56
C ILE A 341 -53.45 10.90 30.70
N GLN A 342 -54.01 12.11 30.53
CA GLN A 342 -53.39 13.18 29.74
C GLN A 342 -52.03 13.64 30.30
N GLU A 343 -51.91 13.74 31.63
CA GLU A 343 -50.66 14.09 32.30
C GLU A 343 -49.57 13.01 32.06
N LEU A 344 -49.92 11.74 32.27
CA LEU A 344 -49.00 10.62 32.03
C LEU A 344 -48.60 10.47 30.56
N GLN A 345 -49.52 10.75 29.62
CA GLN A 345 -49.22 10.78 28.18
C GLN A 345 -48.21 11.89 27.83
N SER A 346 -48.36 13.06 28.44
CA SER A 346 -47.42 14.18 28.25
C SER A 346 -46.03 13.85 28.81
N GLU A 347 -45.96 13.15 29.94
CA GLU A 347 -44.70 12.67 30.53
C GLU A 347 -44.03 11.59 29.68
N ASN A 348 -44.81 10.64 29.16
CA ASN A 348 -44.35 9.62 28.23
C ASN A 348 -43.69 10.23 26.98
N GLN A 349 -44.32 11.27 26.41
CA GLN A 349 -43.77 11.97 25.24
C GLN A 349 -42.41 12.63 25.54
N LYS A 350 -42.23 13.19 26.75
CA LYS A 350 -40.94 13.76 27.18
C LYS A 350 -39.84 12.70 27.26
N PHE A 351 -40.14 11.54 27.86
CA PHE A 351 -39.17 10.43 27.92
C PHE A 351 -38.78 9.93 26.53
N LYS A 352 -39.75 9.82 25.61
CA LYS A 352 -39.48 9.42 24.22
C LYS A 352 -38.51 10.38 23.52
N ILE A 353 -38.70 11.69 23.68
CA ILE A 353 -37.81 12.72 23.11
C ILE A 353 -36.40 12.61 23.70
N GLN A 354 -36.29 12.43 25.02
CA GLN A 354 -34.98 12.29 25.69
C GLN A 354 -34.23 11.04 25.24
N ILE A 355 -34.93 9.93 25.05
CA ILE A 355 -34.33 8.69 24.51
C ILE A 355 -33.83 8.92 23.08
N ASP A 356 -34.62 9.58 22.22
CA ASP A 356 -34.21 9.90 20.84
C ASP A 356 -32.99 10.83 20.77
N GLU A 357 -32.87 11.80 21.68
CA GLU A 357 -31.70 12.69 21.79
C GLU A 357 -30.44 11.93 22.22
N GLN A 358 -30.54 11.03 23.22
CA GLN A 358 -29.41 10.21 23.64
C GLN A 358 -28.96 9.25 22.54
N MET A 359 -29.89 8.63 21.80
CA MET A 359 -29.55 7.77 20.66
C MET A 359 -28.82 8.54 19.54
N ARG A 360 -29.19 9.80 19.28
CA ARG A 360 -28.47 10.63 18.29
C ARG A 360 -27.03 10.93 18.70
N GLN A 361 -26.79 11.29 19.96
CA GLN A 361 -25.44 11.52 20.48
C GLN A 361 -24.56 10.27 20.37
N TYR A 362 -25.12 9.09 20.64
CA TYR A 362 -24.43 7.81 20.47
C TYR A 362 -23.96 7.58 19.02
N ILE A 363 -24.83 7.89 18.04
CA ILE A 363 -24.53 7.70 16.61
C ILE A 363 -23.41 8.65 16.12
N GLU A 364 -23.43 9.92 16.55
CA GLU A 364 -22.38 10.89 16.20
C GLU A 364 -21.01 10.43 16.71
N LEU A 365 -20.96 10.05 17.99
CA LEU A 365 -19.76 9.51 18.64
C LEU A 365 -19.22 8.23 17.96
N SER A 366 -20.11 7.35 17.48
CA SER A 366 -19.72 6.15 16.71
C SER A 366 -19.13 6.48 15.34
N THR A 367 -19.54 7.58 14.72
CA THR A 367 -19.11 7.97 13.38
C THR A 367 -17.69 8.55 13.39
N ASP A 368 -17.38 9.39 14.38
CA ASP A 368 -16.04 9.97 14.56
C ASP A 368 -14.97 8.89 14.83
N ASN A 369 -15.33 7.83 15.56
CA ASN A 369 -14.47 6.69 15.83
C ASN A 369 -14.10 5.93 14.53
N GLN A 370 -15.08 5.69 13.66
CA GLN A 370 -14.87 5.05 12.37
C GLN A 370 -13.94 5.88 11.47
N SER A 371 -14.11 7.21 11.46
CA SER A 371 -13.25 8.14 10.70
C SER A 371 -11.78 8.09 11.15
N LEU A 372 -11.52 8.11 12.45
CA LEU A 372 -10.16 7.98 13.00
C LEU A 372 -9.52 6.63 12.63
N LYS A 373 -10.29 5.53 12.69
CA LYS A 373 -9.82 4.19 12.30
C LYS A 373 -9.41 4.12 10.83
N GLU A 374 -10.19 4.73 9.94
CA GLU A 374 -9.87 4.81 8.51
C GLU A 374 -8.60 5.62 8.25
N GLN A 375 -8.39 6.72 8.98
CA GLN A 375 -7.16 7.53 8.86
C GLN A 375 -5.91 6.74 9.27
N VAL A 376 -5.96 5.99 10.38
CA VAL A 376 -4.85 5.10 10.80
C VAL A 376 -4.54 4.08 9.70
N GLN A 377 -5.56 3.41 9.18
CA GLN A 377 -5.41 2.39 8.15
C GLN A 377 -4.76 2.95 6.87
N GLN A 378 -5.13 4.17 6.46
CA GLN A 378 -4.50 4.83 5.31
C GLN A 378 -3.02 5.14 5.53
N LEU A 379 -2.66 5.66 6.72
CA LEU A 379 -1.26 5.97 7.05
C LEU A 379 -0.40 4.71 7.14
N GLU A 380 -0.93 3.61 7.68
CA GLU A 380 -0.25 2.31 7.70
C GLU A 380 0.04 1.78 6.28
N GLN A 381 -0.93 1.90 5.37
CA GLN A 381 -0.74 1.52 3.97
C GLN A 381 0.34 2.36 3.29
N GLN A 382 0.36 3.67 3.53
CA GLN A 382 1.40 4.57 3.01
C GLN A 382 2.79 4.19 3.54
N LEU A 383 2.90 3.87 4.84
CA LEU A 383 4.15 3.44 5.46
C LEU A 383 4.67 2.14 4.82
N GLN A 384 3.80 1.14 4.64
CA GLN A 384 4.19 -0.11 3.97
C GLN A 384 4.65 0.12 2.54
N GLN A 385 4.01 1.02 1.79
CA GLN A 385 4.44 1.38 0.45
C GLN A 385 5.83 2.03 0.45
N GLN A 386 6.10 2.99 1.35
CA GLN A 386 7.42 3.62 1.47
C GLN A 386 8.52 2.61 1.84
N GLN A 387 8.24 1.69 2.78
CA GLN A 387 9.18 0.62 3.15
C GLN A 387 9.51 -0.30 1.96
N ARG A 388 8.51 -0.69 1.16
CA ARG A 388 8.73 -1.49 -0.06
C ARG A 388 9.56 -0.72 -1.09
N GLN A 389 9.30 0.58 -1.27
CA GLN A 389 10.08 1.42 -2.17
C GLN A 389 11.54 1.51 -1.74
N GLN A 390 11.82 1.73 -0.45
CA GLN A 390 13.19 1.75 0.08
C GLN A 390 13.90 0.42 -0.12
N SER A 391 13.22 -0.70 0.17
CA SER A 391 13.79 -2.03 -0.02
C SER A 391 14.18 -2.28 -1.49
N ASN A 392 13.28 -1.93 -2.42
CA ASN A 392 13.56 -2.04 -3.87
C ASN A 392 14.71 -1.13 -4.30
N GLN A 393 14.75 0.13 -3.84
CA GLN A 393 15.86 1.05 -4.13
C GLN A 393 17.20 0.50 -3.63
N TYR A 394 17.22 -0.09 -2.43
CA TYR A 394 18.41 -0.70 -1.88
C TYR A 394 18.88 -1.94 -2.67
N GLN A 395 17.96 -2.83 -3.07
CA GLN A 395 18.31 -3.98 -3.91
C GLN A 395 18.85 -3.54 -5.28
N ASN A 396 18.22 -2.54 -5.90
CA ASN A 396 18.68 -1.96 -7.17
C ASN A 396 20.08 -1.37 -7.02
N PHE A 397 20.32 -0.59 -5.96
CA PHE A 397 21.64 -0.04 -5.66
C PHE A 397 22.69 -1.14 -5.50
N LYS A 398 22.36 -2.20 -4.75
CA LYS A 398 23.25 -3.34 -4.53
C LYS A 398 23.61 -4.05 -5.83
N LEU A 399 22.64 -4.27 -6.72
CA LEU A 399 22.89 -4.87 -8.03
C LEU A 399 23.77 -3.96 -8.90
N LYS A 400 23.47 -2.66 -8.97
CA LYS A 400 24.29 -1.68 -9.71
C LYS A 400 25.75 -1.69 -9.22
N GLN A 401 25.95 -1.60 -7.92
CA GLN A 401 27.29 -1.65 -7.32
C GLN A 401 27.99 -2.97 -7.62
N LYS A 402 27.28 -4.09 -7.52
CA LYS A 402 27.84 -5.41 -7.82
C LYS A 402 28.31 -5.54 -9.26
N ILE A 403 27.61 -4.95 -10.23
CA ILE A 403 28.04 -4.93 -11.62
C ILE A 403 29.27 -4.01 -11.77
N ARG A 404 29.21 -2.79 -11.23
CA ARG A 404 30.28 -1.78 -11.34
C ARG A 404 31.61 -2.27 -10.77
N GLN A 405 31.59 -2.86 -9.58
CA GLN A 405 32.77 -3.33 -8.85
C GLN A 405 33.44 -4.56 -9.48
N GLN A 406 32.86 -5.18 -10.51
CA GLN A 406 33.54 -6.27 -11.21
C GLN A 406 34.76 -5.70 -11.95
N LYS A 407 35.94 -6.18 -11.55
CA LYS A 407 37.25 -5.73 -12.07
C LYS A 407 37.41 -5.90 -13.59
N ASN A 408 36.69 -6.86 -14.18
CA ASN A 408 36.75 -7.10 -15.61
C ASN A 408 35.62 -6.32 -16.29
N ASN A 409 35.96 -5.24 -17.00
CA ASN A 409 34.97 -4.46 -17.75
C ASN A 409 34.39 -5.23 -18.94
N SER A 410 35.15 -6.18 -19.50
CA SER A 410 34.70 -6.99 -20.63
C SER A 410 33.80 -8.15 -20.20
N GLN A 411 33.85 -8.62 -18.95
CA GLN A 411 33.10 -9.80 -18.52
C GLN A 411 32.26 -9.52 -17.28
N VAL A 412 30.93 -9.65 -17.41
CA VAL A 412 29.99 -9.43 -16.32
C VAL A 412 29.39 -10.76 -15.84
N TYR A 413 29.68 -11.10 -14.60
CA TYR A 413 29.28 -12.33 -13.92
C TYR A 413 28.07 -12.11 -13.01
N LEU A 414 26.91 -12.62 -13.44
CA LEU A 414 25.63 -12.53 -12.74
C LEU A 414 24.94 -13.89 -12.60
N LYS A 415 25.72 -14.97 -12.57
CA LYS A 415 25.19 -16.33 -12.34
C LYS A 415 24.61 -16.47 -10.93
N GLY A 416 23.46 -17.14 -10.78
CA GLY A 416 22.93 -17.54 -9.47
C GLY A 416 22.46 -16.38 -8.59
N GLN A 417 22.09 -15.24 -9.19
CA GLN A 417 21.76 -14.02 -8.45
C GLN A 417 20.27 -13.90 -8.10
N LYS A 418 19.45 -14.90 -8.49
CA LYS A 418 17.98 -14.88 -8.37
C LYS A 418 17.36 -13.67 -9.08
N LEU A 419 17.99 -13.23 -10.16
CA LEU A 419 17.53 -12.08 -10.96
C LEU A 419 16.18 -12.39 -11.57
N ILE A 420 15.29 -11.41 -11.53
CA ILE A 420 13.96 -11.43 -12.14
C ILE A 420 13.89 -10.41 -13.26
N ASP A 421 12.80 -10.43 -14.02
CA ASP A 421 12.63 -9.57 -15.20
C ASP A 421 12.80 -8.07 -14.92
N ARG A 422 12.44 -7.61 -13.71
CA ARG A 422 12.63 -6.20 -13.28
C ARG A 422 14.09 -5.77 -13.21
N ASP A 423 15.01 -6.70 -12.96
CA ASP A 423 16.43 -6.42 -12.85
C ASP A 423 17.08 -6.18 -14.22
N MET A 424 16.42 -6.60 -15.31
CA MET A 424 17.00 -6.57 -16.65
C MET A 424 17.33 -5.16 -17.13
N ASN A 425 16.51 -4.17 -16.79
CA ASN A 425 16.81 -2.78 -17.11
C ASN A 425 18.11 -2.30 -16.46
N ILE A 426 18.38 -2.74 -15.23
CA ILE A 426 19.63 -2.41 -14.53
C ILE A 426 20.81 -3.11 -15.21
N ILE A 427 20.64 -4.37 -15.61
CA ILE A 427 21.67 -5.15 -16.30
C ILE A 427 21.99 -4.54 -17.66
N ILE A 428 20.97 -4.14 -18.43
CA ILE A 428 21.16 -3.45 -19.71
C ILE A 428 21.89 -2.13 -19.50
N GLU A 429 21.41 -1.29 -18.58
CA GLU A 429 22.01 0.01 -18.30
C GLU A 429 23.49 -0.12 -17.88
N GLU A 430 23.78 -0.99 -16.91
CA GLU A 430 25.11 -1.07 -16.30
C GLU A 430 26.07 -1.99 -17.07
N ALA A 431 25.62 -3.16 -17.53
CA ALA A 431 26.49 -4.16 -18.17
C ALA A 431 26.59 -3.96 -19.68
N ILE A 432 25.48 -3.70 -20.37
CA ILE A 432 25.45 -3.61 -21.84
C ILE A 432 25.78 -2.20 -22.33
N ILE A 433 25.18 -1.16 -21.74
CA ILE A 433 25.35 0.22 -22.22
C ILE A 433 26.60 0.87 -21.62
N LYS A 434 26.73 0.89 -20.28
CA LYS A 434 27.85 1.57 -19.61
C LYS A 434 29.16 0.79 -19.71
N LYS A 435 29.18 -0.47 -19.25
CA LYS A 435 30.40 -1.31 -19.32
C LYS A 435 30.73 -1.80 -20.72
N GLN A 436 29.75 -1.80 -21.62
CA GLN A 436 29.89 -2.37 -22.96
C GLN A 436 30.53 -3.76 -22.93
N CYS A 437 30.10 -4.60 -21.98
CA CYS A 437 30.73 -5.89 -21.74
C CYS A 437 30.69 -6.77 -23.01
N THR A 438 31.74 -7.55 -23.20
CA THR A 438 31.82 -8.50 -24.30
C THR A 438 31.20 -9.83 -23.91
N TRP A 439 31.26 -10.22 -22.63
CA TRP A 439 30.72 -11.48 -22.14
C TRP A 439 29.74 -11.23 -20.98
N LEU A 440 28.54 -11.77 -21.09
CA LEU A 440 27.48 -11.62 -20.10
C LEU A 440 27.00 -13.00 -19.59
N TYR A 441 27.21 -13.25 -18.29
CA TYR A 441 26.83 -14.49 -17.64
C TYR A 441 25.59 -14.32 -16.77
N LEU A 442 24.45 -14.80 -17.27
CA LEU A 442 23.14 -14.73 -16.63
C LEU A 442 22.57 -16.10 -16.25
N SER A 443 23.40 -17.14 -16.21
CA SER A 443 22.96 -18.50 -15.92
C SER A 443 22.34 -18.66 -14.50
N SER A 444 21.46 -19.64 -14.32
CA SER A 444 20.85 -19.98 -13.02
C SER A 444 20.14 -18.78 -12.35
N ASN A 445 19.31 -18.07 -13.10
CA ASN A 445 18.46 -16.98 -12.61
C ASN A 445 16.97 -17.32 -12.85
N LYS A 446 16.07 -16.33 -12.69
CA LYS A 446 14.64 -16.46 -12.96
C LYS A 446 14.24 -15.60 -14.16
N ILE A 447 15.09 -15.56 -15.18
CA ILE A 447 14.86 -14.78 -16.39
C ILE A 447 13.84 -15.50 -17.26
N THR A 448 12.74 -14.82 -17.59
CA THR A 448 11.68 -15.36 -18.46
C THR A 448 11.83 -14.89 -19.91
N SER A 449 10.99 -15.41 -20.81
CA SER A 449 10.89 -14.93 -22.19
C SER A 449 10.63 -13.43 -22.31
N MET A 450 9.90 -12.82 -21.36
CA MET A 450 9.64 -11.37 -21.34
C MET A 450 10.93 -10.58 -21.10
N CYS A 451 11.76 -11.04 -20.17
CA CYS A 451 13.04 -10.41 -19.91
C CYS A 451 14.00 -10.54 -21.10
N VAL A 452 13.96 -11.68 -21.78
CA VAL A 452 14.76 -11.93 -22.99
C VAL A 452 14.35 -11.02 -24.15
N SER A 453 13.07 -10.64 -24.29
CA SER A 453 12.67 -9.69 -25.33
C SER A 453 13.23 -8.29 -25.09
N ILE A 454 13.27 -7.84 -23.83
CA ILE A 454 13.88 -6.55 -23.45
C ILE A 454 15.40 -6.59 -23.71
N LEU A 455 16.06 -7.70 -23.33
CA LEU A 455 17.48 -7.90 -23.63
C LEU A 455 17.73 -7.88 -25.14
N ALA A 456 16.92 -8.57 -25.94
CA ALA A 456 17.06 -8.62 -27.39
C ALA A 456 16.98 -7.22 -28.01
N GLU A 457 16.04 -6.38 -27.57
CA GLU A 457 15.94 -4.99 -28.03
C GLU A 457 17.20 -4.19 -27.72
N ALA A 458 17.75 -4.32 -26.51
CA ALA A 458 19.01 -3.68 -26.15
C ALA A 458 20.20 -4.17 -26.99
N LEU A 459 20.18 -5.44 -27.43
CA LEU A 459 21.21 -6.01 -28.30
C LEU A 459 21.14 -5.51 -29.74
N ASN A 460 20.04 -4.88 -30.16
CA ASN A 460 19.85 -4.43 -31.55
C ASN A 460 20.91 -3.41 -32.00
N ASN A 461 21.36 -2.57 -31.08
CA ASN A 461 22.40 -1.56 -31.33
C ASN A 461 23.69 -1.85 -30.56
N ASN A 462 23.78 -3.00 -29.87
CA ASN A 462 24.98 -3.34 -29.13
C ASN A 462 26.06 -3.83 -30.10
N THR A 463 27.24 -3.24 -30.00
CA THR A 463 28.37 -3.54 -30.87
C THR A 463 29.55 -4.17 -30.12
N THR A 464 29.32 -4.80 -28.96
CA THR A 464 30.42 -5.30 -28.12
C THR A 464 30.20 -6.70 -27.56
N LEU A 465 28.95 -7.12 -27.34
CA LEU A 465 28.62 -8.39 -26.70
C LEU A 465 28.88 -9.57 -27.65
N GLU A 466 29.96 -10.30 -27.39
CA GLU A 466 30.39 -11.47 -28.14
C GLU A 466 29.86 -12.78 -27.56
N GLN A 467 29.56 -12.83 -26.26
CA GLN A 467 29.17 -14.05 -25.57
C GLN A 467 28.02 -13.82 -24.58
N LEU A 468 26.95 -14.61 -24.73
CA LEU A 468 25.78 -14.56 -23.87
C LEU A 468 25.46 -15.94 -23.29
N TYR A 469 25.48 -16.03 -21.96
CA TYR A 469 25.18 -17.25 -21.23
C TYR A 469 23.88 -17.12 -20.44
N LEU A 470 22.85 -17.84 -20.87
CA LEU A 470 21.49 -17.83 -20.30
C LEU A 470 21.09 -19.21 -19.74
N SER A 471 22.04 -20.11 -19.50
CA SER A 471 21.76 -21.48 -19.03
C SER A 471 20.88 -21.52 -17.77
N ASP A 472 20.02 -22.51 -17.61
CA ASP A 472 19.21 -22.71 -16.39
C ASP A 472 18.34 -21.47 -16.07
N ASN A 473 17.50 -21.08 -17.03
CA ASN A 473 16.50 -20.00 -16.95
C ASN A 473 15.17 -20.47 -17.60
N GLN A 474 14.24 -19.54 -17.85
CA GLN A 474 12.92 -19.81 -18.44
C GLN A 474 12.75 -19.04 -19.77
N VAL A 475 13.78 -19.12 -20.63
CA VAL A 475 13.76 -18.44 -21.93
C VAL A 475 12.61 -18.99 -22.81
N CYS A 476 12.43 -20.32 -22.85
CA CYS A 476 11.44 -21.03 -23.66
C CYS A 476 11.47 -20.64 -25.15
N ASP A 477 10.55 -21.18 -25.96
CA ASP A 477 10.51 -20.90 -27.40
C ASP A 477 10.23 -19.42 -27.73
N ASN A 478 9.42 -18.75 -26.90
CA ASN A 478 9.08 -17.32 -27.07
C ASN A 478 10.28 -16.40 -26.84
N GLY A 479 11.14 -16.71 -25.87
CA GLY A 479 12.37 -15.94 -25.64
C GLY A 479 13.37 -16.17 -26.76
N VAL A 480 13.48 -17.41 -27.26
CA VAL A 480 14.28 -17.74 -28.44
C VAL A 480 13.82 -16.95 -29.67
N TYR A 481 12.52 -16.93 -29.96
CA TYR A 481 11.93 -16.12 -31.02
C TYR A 481 12.32 -14.63 -30.92
N SER A 482 12.27 -14.08 -29.70
CA SER A 482 12.63 -12.67 -29.46
C SER A 482 14.10 -12.38 -29.74
N LEU A 483 15.01 -13.28 -29.34
CA LEU A 483 16.43 -13.15 -29.66
C LEU A 483 16.64 -13.18 -31.19
N ILE A 484 15.98 -14.09 -31.89
CA ILE A 484 16.22 -14.35 -33.32
C ILE A 484 15.84 -13.18 -34.21
N LYS A 485 14.75 -12.47 -33.88
CA LYS A 485 14.34 -11.27 -34.60
C LYS A 485 15.48 -10.25 -34.72
N ILE A 486 16.28 -10.13 -33.66
CA ILE A 486 17.39 -9.19 -33.61
C ILE A 486 18.69 -9.83 -34.13
N LEU A 487 18.96 -11.08 -33.75
CA LEU A 487 20.16 -11.81 -34.15
C LEU A 487 20.24 -12.06 -35.66
N SER A 488 19.11 -12.08 -36.38
CA SER A 488 19.06 -12.28 -37.83
C SER A 488 19.18 -10.99 -38.65
N LEU A 489 18.85 -9.84 -38.05
CA LEU A 489 18.81 -8.55 -38.75
C LEU A 489 20.09 -7.74 -38.53
N ASN A 490 20.46 -7.53 -37.25
CA ASN A 490 21.41 -6.47 -36.88
C ASN A 490 22.60 -6.96 -36.05
N ASN A 491 22.58 -8.21 -35.58
CA ASN A 491 23.71 -8.74 -34.82
C ASN A 491 24.87 -9.13 -35.73
N ASN A 492 25.98 -8.42 -35.57
CA ASN A 492 27.23 -8.66 -36.27
C ASN A 492 28.36 -9.21 -35.38
N ILE A 493 28.13 -9.42 -34.07
CA ILE A 493 29.22 -9.63 -33.10
C ILE A 493 29.03 -10.83 -32.15
N LEU A 494 27.80 -11.25 -31.83
CA LEU A 494 27.59 -12.38 -30.90
C LEU A 494 28.09 -13.70 -31.51
N LYS A 495 29.18 -14.23 -30.97
CA LYS A 495 29.87 -15.45 -31.42
C LYS A 495 29.45 -16.69 -30.64
N ARG A 496 29.07 -16.54 -29.37
CA ARG A 496 28.70 -17.67 -28.48
C ARG A 496 27.38 -17.41 -27.78
N LEU A 497 26.46 -18.37 -27.89
CA LEU A 497 25.16 -18.35 -27.22
C LEU A 497 24.95 -19.66 -26.47
N ASN A 498 24.72 -19.56 -25.16
CA ASN A 498 24.39 -20.71 -24.33
C ASN A 498 22.97 -20.59 -23.79
N LEU A 499 22.12 -21.54 -24.18
CA LEU A 499 20.72 -21.68 -23.82
C LEU A 499 20.44 -23.05 -23.16
N THR A 500 21.45 -23.68 -22.54
CA THR A 500 21.29 -24.97 -21.85
C THR A 500 20.15 -24.89 -20.82
N LYS A 501 19.28 -25.89 -20.72
CA LYS A 501 18.23 -25.97 -19.69
C LYS A 501 17.32 -24.74 -19.63
N ASN A 502 16.58 -24.50 -20.71
CA ASN A 502 15.68 -23.35 -20.88
C ASN A 502 14.27 -23.71 -21.35
N GLY A 503 13.92 -25.01 -21.40
CA GLY A 503 12.60 -25.46 -21.87
C GLY A 503 12.36 -25.17 -23.35
N ILE A 504 13.40 -25.28 -24.17
CA ILE A 504 13.31 -25.09 -25.63
C ILE A 504 12.81 -26.39 -26.27
N THR A 505 11.78 -26.30 -27.10
CA THR A 505 11.17 -27.42 -27.82
C THR A 505 11.57 -27.44 -29.30
N GLU A 506 10.93 -28.28 -30.11
CA GLU A 506 11.07 -28.23 -31.57
C GLU A 506 10.68 -26.88 -32.18
N ILE A 507 9.78 -26.12 -31.53
CA ILE A 507 9.36 -24.79 -32.01
C ILE A 507 10.53 -23.81 -31.89
N GLY A 508 11.20 -23.77 -30.74
CA GLY A 508 12.38 -22.93 -30.55
C GLY A 508 13.55 -23.38 -31.43
N ALA A 509 13.72 -24.69 -31.64
CA ALA A 509 14.70 -25.23 -32.58
C ALA A 509 14.45 -24.75 -34.03
N LYS A 510 13.19 -24.73 -34.47
CA LYS A 510 12.80 -24.17 -35.77
C LYS A 510 13.17 -22.70 -35.90
N TYR A 511 12.90 -21.88 -34.88
CA TYR A 511 13.32 -20.49 -34.94
C TYR A 511 14.84 -20.36 -35.04
N LEU A 512 15.59 -21.11 -34.23
CA LEU A 512 17.06 -21.08 -34.27
C LEU A 512 17.60 -21.49 -35.64
N ALA A 513 16.99 -22.48 -36.29
CA ALA A 513 17.35 -22.89 -37.64
C ALA A 513 17.15 -21.75 -38.65
N GLU A 514 16.03 -21.02 -38.60
CA GLU A 514 15.81 -19.85 -39.46
C GLU A 514 16.87 -18.77 -39.25
N MET A 515 17.26 -18.51 -38.00
CA MET A 515 18.35 -17.58 -37.68
C MET A 515 19.69 -18.05 -38.25
N LEU A 516 20.02 -19.34 -38.16
CA LEU A 516 21.28 -19.88 -38.68
C LEU A 516 21.38 -19.83 -40.21
N LYS A 517 20.25 -19.78 -40.92
CA LYS A 517 20.26 -19.59 -42.38
C LYS A 517 20.84 -18.24 -42.79
N THR A 518 20.64 -17.19 -42.00
CA THR A 518 21.08 -15.82 -42.31
C THR A 518 22.28 -15.38 -41.48
N ASN A 519 22.34 -15.74 -40.19
CA ASN A 519 23.42 -15.36 -39.31
C ASN A 519 24.72 -16.12 -39.64
N LYS A 520 25.77 -15.36 -40.01
CA LYS A 520 27.12 -15.88 -40.34
C LYS A 520 28.17 -15.44 -39.32
N ILE A 521 27.77 -15.23 -38.07
CA ILE A 521 28.66 -14.75 -37.00
C ILE A 521 28.73 -15.76 -35.86
N LEU A 522 27.59 -16.38 -35.52
CA LEU A 522 27.53 -17.34 -34.44
C LEU A 522 28.40 -18.56 -34.77
N THR A 523 29.29 -18.91 -33.84
CA THR A 523 30.23 -20.03 -33.96
C THR A 523 29.96 -21.13 -32.94
N HIS A 524 29.39 -20.80 -31.79
CA HIS A 524 29.09 -21.76 -30.72
C HIS A 524 27.64 -21.59 -30.25
N LEU A 525 26.89 -22.69 -30.29
CA LEU A 525 25.52 -22.74 -29.82
C LEU A 525 25.35 -23.93 -28.86
N ASN A 526 24.90 -23.66 -27.64
CA ASN A 526 24.58 -24.71 -26.66
C ASN A 526 23.08 -24.74 -26.38
N LEU A 527 22.47 -25.89 -26.66
CA LEU A 527 21.05 -26.22 -26.49
C LEU A 527 20.88 -27.47 -25.61
N GLY A 528 21.89 -27.84 -24.82
CA GLY A 528 21.81 -29.02 -23.98
C GLY A 528 20.71 -28.94 -22.91
N GLU A 529 20.28 -30.07 -22.37
CA GLU A 529 19.24 -30.17 -21.32
C GLU A 529 17.93 -29.44 -21.67
N ASN A 530 17.52 -29.44 -22.94
CA ASN A 530 16.23 -28.90 -23.39
C ASN A 530 15.25 -30.03 -23.77
N GLU A 531 14.14 -29.67 -24.40
CA GLU A 531 13.06 -30.57 -24.81
C GLU A 531 13.00 -30.70 -26.35
N ILE A 532 14.16 -30.63 -27.01
CA ILE A 532 14.25 -30.75 -28.48
C ILE A 532 14.13 -32.23 -28.86
N ASN A 533 13.19 -32.54 -29.76
CA ASN A 533 12.96 -33.89 -30.30
C ASN A 533 13.69 -34.12 -31.64
N ASP A 534 13.53 -35.32 -32.21
CA ASP A 534 14.13 -35.70 -33.50
C ASP A 534 13.80 -34.72 -34.64
N HIS A 535 12.56 -34.23 -34.71
CA HIS A 535 12.13 -33.26 -35.74
C HIS A 535 12.81 -31.90 -35.56
N GLY A 536 12.95 -31.41 -34.32
CA GLY A 536 13.69 -30.20 -34.03
C GLY A 536 15.17 -30.31 -34.43
N VAL A 537 15.79 -31.46 -34.20
CA VAL A 537 17.18 -31.74 -34.63
C VAL A 537 17.30 -31.88 -36.14
N GLN A 538 16.33 -32.49 -36.82
CA GLN A 538 16.28 -32.53 -38.29
C GLN A 538 16.32 -31.10 -38.86
N ILE A 539 15.44 -30.21 -38.39
CA ILE A 539 15.36 -28.82 -38.87
C ILE A 539 16.67 -28.06 -38.62
N LEU A 540 17.27 -28.22 -37.43
CA LEU A 540 18.57 -27.62 -37.11
C LEU A 540 19.69 -28.16 -38.01
N SER A 541 19.70 -29.48 -38.23
CA SER A 541 20.70 -30.16 -39.07
C SER A 541 20.62 -29.69 -40.50
N ASP A 542 19.42 -29.61 -41.08
CA ASP A 542 19.17 -29.11 -42.43
C ASP A 542 19.66 -27.66 -42.60
N ALA A 543 19.42 -26.80 -41.61
CA ALA A 543 19.87 -25.41 -41.65
C ALA A 543 21.40 -25.28 -41.58
N ILE A 544 22.04 -26.07 -40.71
CA ILE A 544 23.50 -26.08 -40.57
C ILE A 544 24.15 -26.69 -41.81
N GLU A 545 23.61 -27.79 -42.33
CA GLU A 545 24.11 -28.45 -43.53
C GLU A 545 24.08 -27.54 -44.76
N ASN A 546 22.91 -26.97 -45.06
CA ASN A 546 22.67 -26.36 -46.37
C ASN A 546 22.95 -24.85 -46.40
N TYR A 547 22.95 -24.19 -45.24
CA TYR A 547 23.00 -22.72 -45.21
C TYR A 547 24.12 -22.17 -44.32
N ASN A 548 24.46 -22.78 -43.18
CA ASN A 548 25.40 -22.18 -42.23
C ASN A 548 26.84 -22.66 -42.42
N THR A 549 27.79 -21.72 -42.53
CA THR A 549 29.22 -22.03 -42.68
C THR A 549 30.09 -21.46 -41.56
N THR A 550 29.48 -21.09 -40.42
CA THR A 550 30.20 -20.43 -39.31
C THR A 550 30.08 -21.16 -37.99
N ILE A 551 29.03 -21.95 -37.78
CA ILE A 551 28.89 -22.79 -36.58
C ILE A 551 30.02 -23.82 -36.57
N GLN A 552 30.78 -23.79 -35.48
CA GLN A 552 31.93 -24.65 -35.21
C GLN A 552 31.61 -25.67 -34.12
N SER A 553 30.81 -25.28 -33.13
CA SER A 553 30.42 -26.13 -32.01
C SER A 553 28.91 -26.09 -31.79
N LEU A 554 28.28 -27.26 -31.81
CA LEU A 554 26.88 -27.45 -31.43
C LEU A 554 26.81 -28.41 -30.24
N ASP A 555 26.08 -28.04 -29.20
CA ASP A 555 25.76 -28.92 -28.08
C ASP A 555 24.24 -29.12 -28.00
N ILE A 556 23.80 -30.35 -28.17
CA ILE A 556 22.41 -30.81 -28.05
C ILE A 556 22.30 -31.96 -27.04
N SER A 557 23.29 -32.09 -26.15
CA SER A 557 23.33 -33.13 -25.12
C SER A 557 22.13 -33.06 -24.16
N SER A 558 21.78 -34.18 -23.54
CA SER A 558 20.72 -34.27 -22.54
C SER A 558 19.33 -33.80 -23.03
N ASN A 559 19.09 -33.75 -24.34
CA ASN A 559 17.74 -33.63 -24.92
C ASN A 559 17.10 -35.02 -24.96
N LYS A 560 16.27 -35.33 -23.95
CA LYS A 560 15.77 -36.70 -23.71
C LYS A 560 14.82 -37.21 -24.79
N LEU A 561 14.22 -36.32 -25.56
CA LEU A 561 13.31 -36.65 -26.67
C LEU A 561 14.04 -36.97 -27.97
N LEU A 562 15.37 -36.90 -27.98
CA LEU A 562 16.20 -37.21 -29.14
C LEU A 562 16.52 -38.71 -29.18
N THR A 563 16.16 -39.37 -30.27
CA THR A 563 16.28 -40.81 -30.48
C THR A 563 17.14 -41.15 -31.70
N ASP A 564 17.21 -42.44 -32.06
CA ASP A 564 17.94 -42.91 -33.23
C ASP A 564 17.40 -42.37 -34.56
N GLU A 565 16.16 -41.84 -34.59
CA GLU A 565 15.56 -41.24 -35.79
C GLU A 565 16.36 -40.02 -36.28
N SER A 566 16.99 -39.28 -35.36
CA SER A 566 17.82 -38.11 -35.68
C SER A 566 19.18 -38.42 -36.31
N ILE A 567 19.65 -39.68 -36.23
CA ILE A 567 21.07 -40.00 -36.47
C ILE A 567 21.48 -39.77 -37.91
N ASP A 568 20.65 -40.18 -38.86
CA ASP A 568 21.01 -40.06 -40.28
C ASP A 568 21.08 -38.57 -40.69
N TYR A 569 20.23 -37.70 -40.13
CA TYR A 569 20.32 -36.24 -40.32
C TYR A 569 21.60 -35.65 -39.72
N LEU A 570 21.97 -36.07 -38.51
CA LEU A 570 23.21 -35.63 -37.86
C LEU A 570 24.44 -36.06 -38.65
N LEU A 571 24.48 -37.32 -39.14
CA LEU A 571 25.57 -37.82 -39.97
C LEU A 571 25.69 -37.05 -41.28
N GLN A 572 24.57 -36.73 -41.91
CA GLN A 572 24.54 -35.96 -43.15
C GLN A 572 25.05 -34.54 -42.93
N MET A 573 24.58 -33.86 -41.88
CA MET A 573 25.08 -32.55 -41.47
C MET A 573 26.59 -32.57 -41.20
N ILE A 574 27.10 -33.55 -40.45
CA ILE A 574 28.55 -33.67 -40.13
C ILE A 574 29.38 -33.85 -41.40
N LYS A 575 28.90 -34.68 -42.33
CA LYS A 575 29.59 -34.99 -43.59
C LYS A 575 29.65 -33.77 -44.51
N ASN A 576 28.55 -33.03 -44.64
CA ASN A 576 28.39 -32.00 -45.65
C ASN A 576 28.77 -30.60 -45.14
N ASN A 577 28.70 -30.35 -43.84
CA ASN A 577 29.06 -29.06 -43.28
C ASN A 577 30.59 -28.90 -43.12
N SER A 578 31.15 -27.80 -43.61
CA SER A 578 32.60 -27.54 -43.58
C SER A 578 33.10 -26.87 -42.30
N SER A 579 32.27 -26.14 -41.55
CA SER A 579 32.69 -25.36 -40.38
C SER A 579 32.59 -26.11 -39.05
N LEU A 580 31.61 -27.01 -38.90
CA LEU A 580 31.31 -27.73 -37.67
C LEU A 580 32.44 -28.70 -37.34
N ASN A 581 33.14 -28.48 -36.22
CA ASN A 581 34.24 -29.32 -35.76
C ASN A 581 33.95 -29.99 -34.41
N LYS A 582 32.85 -29.62 -33.74
CA LYS A 582 32.44 -30.22 -32.48
C LYS A 582 30.93 -30.38 -32.41
N LEU A 583 30.47 -31.61 -32.18
CA LEU A 583 29.11 -31.92 -31.77
C LEU A 583 29.16 -32.49 -30.35
N GLN A 584 28.19 -32.16 -29.51
CA GLN A 584 28.02 -32.80 -28.19
C GLN A 584 26.60 -33.34 -28.09
N ILE A 585 26.46 -34.65 -27.85
CA ILE A 585 25.17 -35.37 -27.88
C ILE A 585 25.10 -36.50 -26.82
N TYR A 586 25.78 -36.32 -25.69
CA TYR A 586 25.71 -37.27 -24.58
C TYR A 586 24.36 -37.17 -23.85
N ASN A 587 23.97 -38.22 -23.11
CA ASN A 587 22.72 -38.26 -22.31
C ASN A 587 21.40 -38.07 -23.09
N CYS A 588 21.39 -38.35 -24.40
CA CYS A 588 20.17 -38.48 -25.20
C CYS A 588 19.66 -39.93 -25.24
N SER A 589 18.44 -40.17 -25.73
CA SER A 589 17.79 -41.48 -25.80
C SER A 589 18.24 -42.30 -27.02
N LEU A 590 19.54 -42.30 -27.29
CA LEU A 590 20.16 -43.03 -28.41
C LEU A 590 20.47 -44.47 -28.01
N SER A 591 20.24 -45.42 -28.92
CA SER A 591 20.66 -46.81 -28.74
C SER A 591 22.18 -46.94 -28.84
N GLU A 592 22.74 -48.05 -28.35
CA GLU A 592 24.18 -48.33 -28.49
C GLU A 592 24.63 -48.37 -29.96
N LYS A 593 23.78 -48.89 -30.86
CA LYS A 593 24.03 -48.87 -32.31
C LYS A 593 24.09 -47.43 -32.84
N GLY A 594 23.18 -46.58 -32.36
CA GLY A 594 23.14 -45.17 -32.72
C GLY A 594 24.38 -44.41 -32.26
N LYS A 595 24.79 -44.59 -31.00
CA LYS A 595 26.03 -44.05 -30.44
C LYS A 595 27.25 -44.50 -31.23
N GLN A 596 27.32 -45.77 -31.62
CA GLN A 596 28.42 -46.32 -32.40
C GLN A 596 28.50 -45.68 -33.79
N LYS A 597 27.37 -45.50 -34.48
CA LYS A 597 27.30 -44.78 -35.77
C LYS A 597 27.86 -43.35 -35.64
N LEU A 598 27.41 -42.60 -34.63
CA LEU A 598 27.91 -41.25 -34.39
C LEU A 598 29.39 -41.24 -34.05
N LYS A 599 29.90 -42.18 -33.25
CA LYS A 599 31.33 -42.26 -32.93
C LYS A 599 32.18 -42.54 -34.17
N THR A 600 31.70 -43.34 -35.12
CA THR A 600 32.40 -43.53 -36.40
C THR A 600 32.45 -42.26 -37.25
N SER A 601 31.60 -41.26 -36.98
CA SER A 601 31.61 -39.97 -37.68
C SER A 601 32.89 -39.14 -37.44
N GLU A 602 33.65 -39.40 -36.37
CA GLU A 602 34.97 -38.76 -36.16
C GLU A 602 35.94 -39.04 -37.31
N GLN A 603 35.75 -40.15 -38.03
CA GLN A 603 36.54 -40.51 -39.21
C GLN A 603 36.09 -39.75 -40.47
N LEU A 604 34.87 -39.20 -40.48
CA LEU A 604 34.32 -38.49 -41.65
C LEU A 604 34.98 -37.12 -41.85
N LYS A 605 35.54 -36.52 -40.79
CA LYS A 605 36.09 -35.16 -40.86
C LYS A 605 37.31 -34.96 -39.96
N LYS A 606 38.40 -34.46 -40.55
CA LYS A 606 39.64 -34.13 -39.83
C LYS A 606 39.37 -33.07 -38.77
N ASN A 607 39.86 -33.30 -37.54
CA ASN A 607 39.67 -32.43 -36.37
C ASN A 607 38.21 -32.30 -35.89
N PHE A 608 37.33 -33.22 -36.27
CA PHE A 608 35.97 -33.30 -35.73
C PHE A 608 35.94 -34.09 -34.41
N LYS A 609 35.10 -33.66 -33.47
CA LYS A 609 34.86 -34.34 -32.17
C LYS A 609 33.35 -34.49 -31.95
N VAL A 610 32.91 -35.66 -31.51
CA VAL A 610 31.48 -35.98 -31.26
C VAL A 610 31.23 -36.54 -29.88
#